data_AF-A0A359KJH1-F1
#
_entry.id   AF-A0A359KJH1-F1
#
_cell.length_a   1.000
_cell.length_b   1.000
_cell.length_c   1.000
_cell.angle_alpha   90.00
_cell.angle_beta   90.00
_cell.angle_gamma   90.00
#
_symmetry.space_group_name_H-M   'P 1'
#
loop_
_entity.id
_entity.type
_entity.pdbx_description
1 polymer ?
#
loop_
_entity_poly.entity_id
_entity_poly.type
_entity_poly.pdbx_seq_one_letter_code
_entity_poly.pdbx_strand_id
1 'polypeptide(L)'
;MTDSSRPPLHRDVIVALGAMISVAGAGIVNAPAFAIVAIVLVAMVAAVISPVGLAAASIATLPWFYHPLSLGQAVVPASELLLVAAAVGVGVRTAGSLVLDRPGRRGTLTSLRDTFRSPLVIVALIVTIVGLVLAIWPYDPLHRAESLREWRWTLAEPLILIGVLTLTARRHARLVGLALLAGATLASMQGIGDLITGGGVVVEGTHRIAGPYQHPNSLAIYQARALAFAAAWWALDGRARRWLTPVVVVIGLATVATFSRGAIMAAGVAGLLILWHAPPR
;
A
#
# COMPACT_ATOMS: atom_id res chain seq x y z
N MET A 1 1.04 -21.86 -25.01
CA MET A 1 2.14 -20.88 -25.18
C MET A 1 2.43 -20.22 -23.84
N THR A 2 3.43 -20.73 -23.13
CA THR A 2 3.97 -20.12 -21.92
C THR A 2 4.80 -18.91 -22.32
N ASP A 3 4.29 -17.72 -22.04
CA ASP A 3 4.90 -16.44 -22.32
C ASP A 3 6.23 -16.29 -21.54
N SER A 4 7.33 -16.73 -22.14
CA SER A 4 8.69 -16.65 -21.60
C SER A 4 9.19 -15.19 -21.42
N SER A 5 8.38 -14.20 -21.80
CA SER A 5 8.69 -12.78 -21.64
C SER A 5 8.30 -12.21 -20.26
N ARG A 6 7.57 -12.98 -19.42
CA ARG A 6 7.20 -12.51 -18.08
C ARG A 6 8.40 -12.63 -17.13
N PRO A 7 8.87 -11.52 -16.53
CA PRO A 7 9.93 -11.59 -15.54
C PRO A 7 9.53 -12.52 -14.38
N PRO A 8 10.50 -13.25 -13.79
CA PRO A 8 10.20 -14.24 -12.77
C PRO A 8 9.65 -13.56 -11.51
N LEU A 9 8.35 -13.73 -11.28
CA LEU A 9 7.60 -13.21 -10.13
C LEU A 9 8.27 -13.58 -8.78
N HIS A 10 9.02 -14.67 -8.75
CA HIS A 10 9.78 -15.12 -7.59
C HIS A 10 10.77 -14.07 -7.07
N ARG A 11 11.47 -13.35 -7.96
CA ARG A 11 12.46 -12.33 -7.56
C ARG A 11 11.79 -11.15 -6.86
N ASP A 12 10.67 -10.68 -7.42
CA ASP A 12 9.94 -9.53 -6.87
C ASP A 12 9.30 -9.88 -5.51
N VAL A 13 8.80 -11.11 -5.37
CA VAL A 13 8.29 -11.63 -4.10
C VAL A 13 9.39 -11.73 -3.04
N ILE A 14 10.57 -12.27 -3.38
CA ILE A 14 11.70 -12.32 -2.43
C ILE A 14 12.08 -10.91 -1.97
N VAL A 15 12.19 -9.97 -2.90
CA VAL A 15 12.56 -8.59 -2.58
C VAL A 15 11.48 -7.95 -1.69
N ALA A 16 10.20 -8.15 -2.00
CA ALA A 16 9.10 -7.65 -1.18
C ALA A 16 9.14 -8.21 0.24
N LEU A 17 9.21 -9.54 0.38
CA LEU A 17 9.25 -10.22 1.67
C LEU A 17 10.50 -9.85 2.48
N GLY A 18 11.68 -9.83 1.84
CA GLY A 18 12.93 -9.45 2.48
C GLY A 18 12.89 -8.01 3.01
N ALA A 19 12.34 -7.08 2.24
CA ALA A 19 12.16 -5.69 2.67
C ALA A 19 11.15 -5.59 3.83
N MET A 20 10.00 -6.25 3.73
CA MET A 20 9.00 -6.28 4.80
C MET A 20 9.56 -6.84 6.10
N ILE A 21 10.22 -8.00 6.06
CA ILE A 21 10.79 -8.66 7.24
C ILE A 21 11.89 -7.80 7.86
N SER A 22 12.77 -7.21 7.04
CA SER A 22 13.87 -6.38 7.54
C SER A 22 13.35 -5.13 8.26
N VAL A 23 12.37 -4.43 7.66
CA VAL A 23 11.81 -3.20 8.22
C VAL A 23 10.94 -3.50 9.44
N ALA A 24 10.11 -4.54 9.40
CA ALA A 24 9.31 -4.97 10.54
C ALA A 24 10.19 -5.45 11.71
N GLY A 25 11.21 -6.27 11.41
CA GLY A 25 12.18 -6.75 12.39
C GLY A 25 12.93 -5.60 13.06
N ALA A 26 13.35 -4.59 12.28
CA ALA A 26 13.97 -3.38 12.82
C ALA A 26 13.07 -2.61 13.78
N GLY A 27 11.77 -2.51 13.48
CA GLY A 27 10.78 -1.92 14.38
C GLY A 27 10.60 -2.70 15.67
N ILE A 28 10.47 -4.02 15.59
CA ILE A 28 10.27 -4.90 16.76
C ILE A 28 11.45 -4.83 17.73
N VAL A 29 12.68 -4.84 17.21
CA VAL A 29 13.88 -4.82 18.07
C VAL A 29 14.34 -3.42 18.47
N ASN A 30 13.57 -2.37 18.12
CA ASN A 30 13.97 -0.97 18.28
C ASN A 30 15.40 -0.72 17.75
N ALA A 31 15.64 -1.14 16.51
CA ALA A 31 16.98 -1.09 15.92
C ALA A 31 17.55 0.35 15.96
N PRO A 32 18.85 0.50 16.22
CA PRO A 32 19.47 1.83 16.25
C PRO A 32 19.40 2.50 14.87
N ALA A 33 19.44 3.83 14.84
CA ALA A 33 19.23 4.62 13.61
C ALA A 33 20.17 4.22 12.46
N PHE A 34 21.44 3.89 12.74
CA PHE A 34 22.38 3.45 11.69
C PHE A 34 21.97 2.13 11.02
N ALA A 35 21.34 1.21 11.77
CA ALA A 35 20.85 -0.05 11.24
C ALA A 35 19.64 0.17 10.33
N ILE A 36 18.73 1.07 10.72
CA ILE A 36 17.59 1.46 9.88
C ILE A 36 18.08 2.12 8.58
N VAL A 37 19.06 3.03 8.67
CA VAL A 37 19.68 3.64 7.48
C VAL A 37 20.30 2.58 6.57
N ALA A 38 21.04 1.62 7.12
CA ALA A 38 21.60 0.52 6.35
C ALA A 38 20.51 -0.31 5.64
N ILE A 39 19.42 -0.64 6.33
CA ILE A 39 18.27 -1.35 5.75
C ILE A 39 17.64 -0.54 4.60
N VAL A 40 17.46 0.76 4.77
CA VAL A 40 16.92 1.64 3.72
C VAL A 40 17.85 1.72 2.52
N LEU A 41 19.17 1.81 2.72
CA LEU A 41 20.14 1.79 1.63
C LEU A 41 20.10 0.47 0.86
N VAL A 42 20.04 -0.67 1.57
CA VAL A 42 19.87 -1.99 0.94
C VAL A 42 18.55 -2.06 0.19
N ALA A 43 17.46 -1.52 0.74
CA ALA A 43 16.16 -1.44 0.08
C ALA A 43 16.21 -0.56 -1.18
N MET A 44 16.94 0.55 -1.19
CA MET A 44 17.14 1.39 -2.37
C MET A 44 17.92 0.65 -3.47
N VAL A 45 18.98 -0.08 -3.12
CA VAL A 45 19.70 -0.94 -4.07
C VAL A 45 18.78 -2.04 -4.61
N ALA A 46 18.00 -2.68 -3.73
CA ALA A 46 17.01 -3.68 -4.11
C ALA A 46 15.89 -3.09 -4.99
N ALA A 47 15.54 -1.80 -4.83
CA ALA A 47 14.56 -1.13 -5.67
C ALA A 47 15.05 -0.92 -7.11
N VAL A 48 16.36 -0.75 -7.33
CA VAL A 48 16.96 -0.77 -8.68
C VAL A 48 16.83 -2.15 -9.32
N ILE A 49 16.70 -3.21 -8.51
CA ILE A 49 16.52 -4.61 -8.91
C ILE A 49 15.04 -5.01 -9.08
N SER A 50 14.16 -4.52 -8.23
CA SER A 50 12.72 -4.77 -8.26
C SER A 50 11.96 -3.62 -7.58
N PRO A 51 11.66 -2.53 -8.30
CA PRO A 51 10.92 -1.41 -7.73
C PRO A 51 9.50 -1.84 -7.36
N VAL A 52 8.94 -2.81 -8.08
CA VAL A 52 7.61 -3.36 -7.80
C VAL A 52 7.61 -4.16 -6.51
N GLY A 53 8.66 -4.93 -6.23
CA GLY A 53 8.81 -5.64 -4.97
C GLY A 53 8.78 -4.66 -3.78
N LEU A 54 9.48 -3.53 -3.88
CA LEU A 54 9.45 -2.49 -2.84
C LEU A 54 8.10 -1.76 -2.78
N ALA A 55 7.46 -1.48 -3.92
CA ALA A 55 6.11 -0.90 -3.93
C ALA A 55 5.09 -1.84 -3.27
N ALA A 56 5.17 -3.15 -3.57
CA ALA A 56 4.37 -4.18 -2.94
C ALA A 56 4.65 -4.27 -1.42
N ALA A 57 5.92 -4.23 -1.01
CA ALA A 57 6.28 -4.18 0.41
C ALA A 57 5.68 -2.95 1.10
N SER A 58 5.79 -1.77 0.49
CA SER A 58 5.20 -0.52 0.99
C SER A 58 3.69 -0.68 1.21
N ILE A 59 2.96 -1.18 0.20
CA ILE A 59 1.51 -1.44 0.28
C ILE A 59 1.17 -2.42 1.41
N ALA A 60 1.90 -3.52 1.52
CA ALA A 60 1.65 -4.53 2.56
C ALA A 60 1.89 -3.98 3.97
N THR A 61 2.81 -3.01 4.11
CA THR A 61 3.13 -2.36 5.40
C THR A 61 2.25 -1.15 5.75
N LEU A 62 1.39 -0.68 4.84
CA LEU A 62 0.51 0.49 5.07
C LEU A 62 -0.29 0.44 6.39
N PRO A 63 -0.83 -0.70 6.85
CA PRO A 63 -1.59 -0.72 8.09
C PRO A 63 -0.80 -0.27 9.33
N TRP A 64 0.52 -0.46 9.33
CA TRP A 64 1.42 -0.08 10.43
C TRP A 64 1.94 1.35 10.31
N PHE A 65 1.27 2.22 9.56
CA PHE A 65 1.64 3.61 9.43
C PHE A 65 1.75 4.33 10.80
N TYR A 66 0.89 3.97 11.76
CA TYR A 66 0.91 4.51 13.13
C TYR A 66 1.97 3.88 14.04
N HIS A 67 2.80 2.97 13.53
CA HIS A 67 3.95 2.36 14.20
C HIS A 67 5.24 2.77 13.49
N PRO A 68 5.61 4.06 13.54
CA PRO A 68 6.74 4.58 12.80
C PRO A 68 8.07 4.12 13.40
N LEU A 69 9.10 4.11 12.55
CA LEU A 69 10.47 3.85 12.96
C LEU A 69 11.14 5.14 13.44
N SER A 70 11.92 5.04 14.51
CA SER A 70 12.68 6.17 15.06
C SER A 70 14.05 6.28 14.38
N LEU A 71 14.27 7.34 13.61
CA LEU A 71 15.51 7.69 12.93
C LEU A 71 16.12 8.93 13.60
N GLY A 72 16.75 8.73 14.75
CA GLY A 72 17.22 9.85 15.59
C GLY A 72 16.02 10.62 16.15
N GLN A 73 15.88 11.89 15.75
CA GLN A 73 14.73 12.73 16.10
C GLN A 73 13.58 12.63 15.09
N ALA A 74 13.81 12.02 13.93
CA ALA A 74 12.79 11.84 12.91
C ALA A 74 11.99 10.56 13.17
N VAL A 75 10.70 10.62 12.89
CA VAL A 75 9.76 9.51 13.04
C VAL A 75 9.16 9.23 11.66
N VAL A 76 9.51 8.08 11.08
CA VAL A 76 9.19 7.77 9.68
C VAL A 76 8.50 6.41 9.57
N PRO A 77 7.28 6.33 9.02
CA PRO A 77 6.61 5.07 8.74
C PRO A 77 7.42 4.16 7.81
N ALA A 78 7.37 2.85 8.09
CA ALA A 78 7.96 1.80 7.26
C ALA A 78 7.51 1.91 5.78
N SER A 79 6.23 2.14 5.56
CA SER A 79 5.63 2.28 4.24
C SER A 79 6.21 3.46 3.45
N GLU A 80 6.51 4.57 4.13
CA GLU A 80 7.08 5.78 3.52
C GLU A 80 8.51 5.52 3.04
N LEU A 81 9.37 4.91 3.88
CA LEU A 81 10.74 4.54 3.52
C LEU A 81 10.77 3.59 2.31
N LEU A 82 9.90 2.57 2.32
CA LEU A 82 9.77 1.60 1.23
C LEU A 82 9.24 2.25 -0.06
N LEU A 83 8.31 3.20 0.06
CA LEU A 83 7.77 3.95 -1.09
C LEU A 83 8.83 4.85 -1.71
N VAL A 84 9.61 5.57 -0.90
CA VAL A 84 10.73 6.39 -1.37
C VAL A 84 11.77 5.52 -2.07
N ALA A 85 12.14 4.38 -1.48
CA ALA A 85 13.04 3.43 -2.13
C ALA A 85 12.48 2.94 -3.47
N ALA A 86 11.19 2.56 -3.53
CA ALA A 86 10.53 2.17 -4.78
C ALA A 86 10.57 3.30 -5.83
N ALA A 87 10.26 4.53 -5.45
CA ALA A 87 10.28 5.70 -6.32
C ALA A 87 11.69 5.98 -6.87
N VAL A 88 12.73 5.91 -6.03
CA VAL A 88 14.13 6.01 -6.46
C VAL A 88 14.47 4.89 -7.46
N GLY A 89 14.08 3.65 -7.17
CA GLY A 89 14.30 2.51 -8.07
C GLY A 89 13.64 2.69 -9.45
N VAL A 90 12.40 3.19 -9.48
CA VAL A 90 11.69 3.54 -10.73
C VAL A 90 12.39 4.68 -11.44
N GLY A 91 12.79 5.73 -10.72
CA GLY A 91 13.49 6.90 -11.26
C GLY A 91 14.81 6.52 -11.93
N VAL A 92 15.67 5.76 -11.25
CA VAL A 92 16.96 5.28 -11.77
C VAL A 92 16.78 4.42 -13.02
N ARG A 93 15.81 3.49 -13.00
CA ARG A 93 15.51 2.64 -14.16
C ARG A 93 15.02 3.44 -15.36
N THR A 94 14.13 4.39 -15.12
CA THR A 94 13.56 5.25 -16.14
C THR A 94 14.62 6.18 -16.73
N ALA A 95 15.43 6.83 -15.90
CA ALA A 95 16.55 7.65 -16.36
C ALA A 95 17.57 6.81 -17.15
N GLY A 96 17.93 5.63 -16.64
CA GLY A 96 18.85 4.72 -17.32
C GLY A 96 18.33 4.24 -18.69
N SER A 97 17.03 3.99 -18.85
CA SER A 97 16.47 3.61 -20.16
C SER A 97 16.39 4.78 -21.14
N LEU A 98 16.31 6.02 -20.65
CA LEU A 98 16.33 7.24 -21.46
C LEU A 98 17.73 7.66 -21.90
N VAL A 99 18.72 7.51 -21.02
CA VAL A 99 20.11 7.97 -21.26
C VAL A 99 20.93 6.93 -22.04
N LEU A 100 20.81 5.63 -21.71
CA LEU A 100 21.73 4.60 -22.24
C LEU A 100 21.32 4.06 -23.63
N ASP A 101 20.57 4.84 -24.42
CA ASP A 101 20.06 4.50 -25.78
C ASP A 101 19.62 3.03 -25.95
N ARG A 102 18.97 2.49 -24.91
CA ARG A 102 18.53 1.10 -24.91
C ARG A 102 17.31 0.91 -25.81
N PRO A 103 17.10 -0.30 -26.36
CA PRO A 103 15.94 -0.64 -27.19
C PRO A 103 14.55 -0.43 -26.53
N GLY A 104 14.50 0.02 -25.27
CA GLY A 104 13.28 0.38 -24.54
C GLY A 104 12.93 1.87 -24.49
N ARG A 105 13.78 2.79 -24.98
CA ARG A 105 13.60 4.25 -24.81
C ARG A 105 12.23 4.74 -25.28
N ARG A 106 11.79 4.34 -26.49
CA ARG A 106 10.47 4.70 -27.03
C ARG A 106 9.33 4.19 -26.14
N GLY A 107 9.42 2.94 -25.68
CA GLY A 107 8.42 2.34 -24.79
C GLY A 107 8.33 3.01 -23.43
N THR A 108 9.47 3.43 -22.85
CA THR A 108 9.49 4.21 -21.62
C THR A 108 8.86 5.59 -21.82
N LEU A 109 9.20 6.29 -22.91
CA LEU A 109 8.63 7.60 -23.23
C LEU A 109 7.13 7.54 -23.46
N THR A 110 6.63 6.54 -24.19
CA THR A 110 5.18 6.35 -24.37
C THR A 110 4.51 6.05 -23.04
N SER A 111 5.08 5.18 -22.20
CA SER A 111 4.51 4.89 -20.88
C SER A 111 4.45 6.11 -19.97
N LEU A 112 5.50 6.95 -19.96
CA LEU A 112 5.51 8.21 -19.21
C LEU A 112 4.44 9.16 -19.76
N ARG A 113 4.41 9.35 -21.08
CA ARG A 113 3.43 10.21 -21.75
C ARG A 113 2.00 9.77 -21.44
N ASP A 114 1.70 8.48 -21.53
CA ASP A 114 0.38 7.92 -21.25
C ASP A 114 0.01 8.08 -19.77
N THR A 115 0.99 7.94 -18.87
CA THR A 115 0.80 8.17 -17.43
C THR A 115 0.43 9.62 -17.14
N PHE A 116 1.23 10.58 -17.63
CA PHE A 116 1.00 12.01 -17.40
C PHE A 116 -0.21 12.57 -18.17
N ARG A 117 -0.69 11.87 -19.20
CA ARG A 117 -1.93 12.22 -19.91
C ARG A 117 -3.18 11.57 -19.32
N SER A 118 -3.04 10.66 -18.36
CA SER A 118 -4.19 10.07 -17.70
C SER A 118 -4.96 11.15 -16.93
N PRO A 119 -6.28 11.34 -17.18
CA PRO A 119 -7.08 12.33 -16.47
C PRO A 119 -6.99 12.17 -14.94
N LEU A 120 -6.88 10.92 -14.46
CA LEU A 120 -6.75 10.62 -13.04
C LEU A 120 -5.43 11.14 -12.45
N VAL A 121 -4.32 10.98 -13.17
CA VAL A 121 -3.00 11.49 -12.73
C VAL A 121 -2.99 13.01 -12.76
N ILE A 122 -3.60 13.63 -13.78
CA ILE A 122 -3.71 15.09 -13.89
C ILE A 122 -4.52 15.64 -12.72
N VAL A 123 -5.69 15.07 -12.43
CA VAL A 123 -6.52 15.48 -11.29
C VAL A 123 -5.76 15.29 -9.97
N ALA A 124 -5.12 14.13 -9.76
CA ALA A 124 -4.33 13.88 -8.57
C ALA A 124 -3.17 14.88 -8.41
N LEU A 125 -2.48 15.24 -9.51
CA LEU A 125 -1.42 16.24 -9.52
C LEU A 125 -1.94 17.63 -9.18
N ILE A 126 -3.06 18.05 -9.79
CA ILE A 126 -3.70 19.34 -9.50
C ILE A 126 -4.09 19.42 -8.02
N VAL A 127 -4.79 18.40 -7.50
CA VAL A 127 -5.18 18.36 -6.08
C VAL A 127 -3.95 18.39 -5.17
N THR A 128 -2.88 17.69 -5.53
CA THR A 128 -1.62 17.71 -4.77
C THR A 128 -0.97 19.09 -4.77
N ILE A 129 -0.90 19.77 -5.91
CA ILE A 129 -0.32 21.12 -6.02
C ILE A 129 -1.17 22.14 -5.26
N VAL A 130 -2.50 22.11 -5.44
CA VAL A 130 -3.42 22.99 -4.71
C VAL A 130 -3.28 22.76 -3.20
N GLY A 131 -3.25 21.50 -2.77
CA GLY A 131 -3.00 21.15 -1.37
C GLY A 131 -1.67 21.67 -0.85
N LEU A 132 -0.60 21.64 -1.65
CA LEU A 132 0.72 22.16 -1.27
C LEU A 132 0.68 23.68 -1.08
N VAL A 133 0.05 24.39 -2.02
CA VAL A 133 -0.13 25.84 -1.93
C VAL A 133 -0.90 26.20 -0.66
N LEU A 134 -1.99 25.48 -0.35
CA LEU A 134 -2.77 25.69 0.87
C LEU A 134 -1.98 25.35 2.15
N ALA A 135 -1.12 24.33 2.11
CA ALA A 135 -0.27 23.94 3.24
C ALA A 135 0.88 24.93 3.51
N ILE A 136 1.40 25.60 2.47
CA ILE A 136 2.47 26.62 2.58
C ILE A 136 1.90 28.01 2.89
N TRP A 137 0.68 28.28 2.44
CA TRP A 137 -0.08 29.51 2.69
C TRP A 137 -1.17 29.32 3.77
N PRO A 138 -0.87 28.75 4.96
CA PRO A 138 -1.86 28.75 6.01
C PRO A 138 -2.05 30.18 6.53
N TYR A 139 -3.27 30.47 6.98
CA TYR A 139 -3.58 31.71 7.68
C TYR A 139 -2.76 31.86 8.98
N ASP A 140 -2.31 30.74 9.58
CA ASP A 140 -1.50 30.71 10.79
C ASP A 140 -0.13 30.02 10.56
N PRO A 141 1.00 30.75 10.70
CA PRO A 141 2.35 30.18 10.60
C PRO A 141 2.65 29.04 11.57
N LEU A 142 2.00 29.00 12.74
CA LEU A 142 2.24 27.97 13.77
C LEU A 142 1.83 26.58 13.30
N HIS A 143 0.82 26.49 12.42
CA HIS A 143 0.27 25.24 11.93
C HIS A 143 0.87 24.79 10.59
N ARG A 144 1.89 25.49 10.07
CA ARG A 144 2.49 25.17 8.76
C ARG A 144 3.14 23.78 8.74
N ALA A 145 3.87 23.43 9.81
CA ALA A 145 4.55 22.13 9.88
C ALA A 145 3.55 20.97 9.91
N GLU A 146 2.45 21.11 10.66
CA GLU A 146 1.37 20.14 10.70
C GLU A 146 0.65 20.04 9.35
N SER A 147 0.36 21.19 8.73
CA SER A 147 -0.29 21.24 7.40
C SER A 147 0.54 20.55 6.32
N LEU A 148 1.87 20.75 6.31
CA LEU A 148 2.77 20.08 5.37
C LEU A 148 2.85 18.57 5.62
N ARG A 149 2.79 18.14 6.89
CA ARG A 149 2.76 16.72 7.25
C ARG A 149 1.46 16.06 6.78
N GLU A 150 0.31 16.70 6.99
CA GLU A 150 -0.98 16.22 6.49
C GLU A 150 -1.01 16.18 4.97
N TRP A 151 -0.50 17.22 4.29
CA TRP A 151 -0.36 17.25 2.83
C TRP A 151 0.49 16.07 2.31
N ARG A 152 1.64 15.82 2.95
CA ARG A 152 2.54 14.73 2.58
C ARG A 152 1.80 13.38 2.61
N TRP A 153 1.11 13.10 3.70
CA TRP A 153 0.43 11.82 3.93
C TRP A 153 -0.83 11.62 3.09
N THR A 154 -1.60 12.69 2.88
CA THR A 154 -2.91 12.60 2.20
C THR A 154 -2.83 12.77 0.70
N LEU A 155 -1.81 13.47 0.18
CA LEU A 155 -1.72 13.85 -1.23
C LEU A 155 -0.41 13.41 -1.88
N ALA A 156 0.74 13.82 -1.33
CA ALA A 156 2.04 13.58 -1.97
C ALA A 156 2.37 12.07 -2.06
N GLU A 157 2.25 11.34 -0.95
CA GLU A 157 2.52 9.90 -0.90
C GLU A 157 1.60 9.10 -1.84
N PRO A 158 0.26 9.26 -1.83
CA PRO A 158 -0.60 8.62 -2.81
C PRO A 158 -0.25 8.94 -4.26
N LEU A 159 0.14 10.19 -4.57
CA LEU A 159 0.55 10.58 -5.92
C LEU A 159 1.83 9.83 -6.35
N ILE A 160 2.83 9.74 -5.45
CA ILE A 160 4.06 8.98 -5.70
C ILE A 160 3.74 7.51 -5.93
N LEU A 161 2.88 6.92 -5.08
CA LEU A 161 2.45 5.53 -5.23
C LEU A 161 1.74 5.30 -6.56
N ILE A 162 0.82 6.18 -6.96
CA ILE A 162 0.16 6.12 -8.27
C ILE A 162 1.19 6.18 -9.41
N GLY A 163 2.19 7.07 -9.32
CA GLY A 163 3.26 7.18 -10.30
C GLY A 163 4.08 5.89 -10.42
N VAL A 164 4.56 5.36 -9.29
CA VAL A 164 5.30 4.09 -9.21
C VAL A 164 4.46 2.95 -9.81
N LEU A 165 3.22 2.79 -9.36
CA LEU A 165 2.33 1.72 -9.84
C LEU A 165 1.99 1.87 -11.33
N THR A 166 1.77 3.08 -11.84
CA THR A 166 1.44 3.24 -13.26
C THR A 166 2.63 2.89 -14.15
N LEU A 167 3.85 3.22 -13.71
CA LEU A 167 5.08 2.94 -14.46
C LEU A 167 5.55 1.49 -14.33
N THR A 168 5.13 0.75 -13.28
CA THR A 168 5.64 -0.60 -13.05
C THR A 168 4.58 -1.70 -12.93
N ALA A 169 3.40 -1.41 -12.40
CA ALA A 169 2.46 -2.42 -11.93
C ALA A 169 1.62 -3.08 -13.02
N ARG A 170 1.52 -2.53 -14.25
CA ARG A 170 0.74 -3.17 -15.33
C ARG A 170 1.14 -4.62 -15.58
N ARG A 171 2.42 -4.96 -15.40
CA ARG A 171 2.95 -6.34 -15.54
C ARG A 171 2.86 -7.17 -14.26
N HIS A 172 2.61 -6.53 -13.13
CA HIS A 172 2.71 -7.13 -11.79
C HIS A 172 1.47 -6.86 -10.92
N ALA A 173 0.32 -6.60 -11.53
CA ALA A 173 -0.94 -6.30 -10.83
C ALA A 173 -1.29 -7.38 -9.80
N ARG A 174 -0.98 -8.64 -10.10
CA ARG A 174 -1.16 -9.76 -9.17
C ARG A 174 -0.34 -9.60 -7.89
N LEU A 175 0.93 -9.19 -8.00
CA LEU A 175 1.80 -8.99 -6.83
C LEU A 175 1.29 -7.84 -5.95
N VAL A 176 0.89 -6.73 -6.58
CA VAL A 176 0.31 -5.57 -5.89
C VAL A 176 -0.99 -5.95 -5.18
N GLY A 177 -1.86 -6.71 -5.84
CA GLY A 177 -3.08 -7.24 -5.23
C GLY A 177 -2.79 -8.17 -4.06
N LEU A 178 -1.83 -9.09 -4.19
CA LEU A 178 -1.39 -9.96 -3.09
C LEU A 178 -0.84 -9.15 -1.91
N ALA A 179 -0.08 -8.10 -2.17
CA ALA A 179 0.45 -7.23 -1.12
C ALA A 179 -0.65 -6.50 -0.35
N LEU A 180 -1.65 -5.95 -1.05
CA LEU A 180 -2.82 -5.33 -0.42
C LEU A 180 -3.55 -6.34 0.49
N LEU A 181 -3.79 -7.54 -0.03
CA LEU A 181 -4.45 -8.60 0.74
C LEU A 181 -3.59 -9.06 1.92
N ALA A 182 -2.29 -9.22 1.75
CA ALA A 182 -1.38 -9.58 2.83
C ALA A 182 -1.41 -8.55 3.97
N GLY A 183 -1.31 -7.25 3.65
CA GLY A 183 -1.42 -6.19 4.64
C GLY A 183 -2.78 -6.19 5.36
N ALA A 184 -3.88 -6.32 4.61
CA ALA A 184 -5.22 -6.41 5.19
C ALA A 184 -5.43 -7.64 6.07
N THR A 185 -4.94 -8.81 5.66
CA THR A 185 -5.01 -10.03 6.46
C THR A 185 -4.20 -9.89 7.74
N LEU A 186 -2.94 -9.44 7.66
CA LEU A 186 -2.09 -9.28 8.82
C LEU A 186 -2.65 -8.25 9.82
N ALA A 187 -3.17 -7.12 9.35
CA ALA A 187 -3.83 -6.12 10.20
C ALA A 187 -5.11 -6.67 10.86
N SER A 188 -5.86 -7.50 10.13
CA SER A 188 -7.06 -8.19 10.63
C SER A 188 -6.70 -9.23 11.69
N MET A 189 -5.64 -10.01 11.47
CA MET A 189 -5.13 -10.98 12.44
C MET A 189 -4.66 -10.30 13.72
N GLN A 190 -3.96 -9.16 13.62
CA GLN A 190 -3.58 -8.36 14.79
C GLN A 190 -4.82 -7.93 15.57
N GLY A 191 -5.80 -7.30 14.92
CA GLY A 191 -7.02 -6.85 15.61
C GLY A 191 -7.84 -7.98 16.24
N ILE A 192 -7.92 -9.15 15.60
CA ILE A 192 -8.54 -10.35 16.19
C ILE A 192 -7.72 -10.85 17.39
N GLY A 193 -6.39 -10.83 17.29
CA GLY A 193 -5.50 -11.18 18.39
C GLY A 193 -5.66 -10.25 19.59
N ASP A 194 -5.77 -8.94 19.35
CA ASP A 194 -6.06 -7.94 20.37
C ASP A 194 -7.38 -8.29 21.08
N LEU A 195 -8.45 -8.59 20.32
CA LEU A 195 -9.74 -9.00 20.89
C LEU A 195 -9.65 -10.24 21.79
N ILE A 196 -8.93 -11.26 21.35
CA ILE A 196 -8.79 -12.54 22.08
C ILE A 196 -8.00 -12.32 23.38
N THR A 197 -7.02 -11.41 23.37
CA THR A 197 -6.19 -11.10 24.55
C THR A 197 -6.84 -10.08 25.49
N GLY A 198 -8.09 -9.68 25.23
CA GLY A 198 -8.81 -8.67 26.01
C GLY A 198 -8.37 -7.24 25.73
N GLY A 199 -7.54 -7.03 24.70
CA GLY A 199 -7.21 -5.72 24.15
C GLY A 199 -8.23 -5.25 23.12
N GLY A 200 -8.16 -3.99 22.70
CA GLY A 200 -9.12 -3.38 21.79
C GLY A 200 -9.51 -1.99 22.27
N VAL A 201 -10.55 -1.43 21.66
CA VAL A 201 -11.04 -0.09 22.00
C VAL A 201 -12.52 -0.20 22.36
N VAL A 202 -12.88 0.31 23.53
CA VAL A 202 -14.29 0.45 23.93
C VAL A 202 -14.83 1.75 23.36
N VAL A 203 -15.78 1.65 22.44
CA VAL A 203 -16.46 2.79 21.83
C VAL A 203 -17.96 2.58 22.00
N GLU A 204 -18.64 3.56 22.61
CA GLU A 204 -20.09 3.52 22.85
C GLU A 204 -20.53 2.25 23.62
N GLY A 205 -19.75 1.84 24.62
CA GLY A 205 -20.07 0.66 25.45
C GLY A 205 -19.88 -0.69 24.74
N THR A 206 -19.35 -0.70 23.52
CA THR A 206 -19.05 -1.92 22.77
C THR A 206 -17.54 -2.08 22.59
N HIS A 207 -17.06 -3.30 22.79
CA HIS A 207 -15.66 -3.64 22.60
C HIS A 207 -15.40 -3.93 21.11
N ARG A 208 -14.51 -3.13 20.50
CA ARG A 208 -14.25 -3.15 19.05
C ARG A 208 -12.76 -3.35 18.79
N ILE A 209 -12.45 -4.00 17.67
CA ILE A 209 -11.06 -4.15 17.23
C ILE A 209 -10.61 -2.93 16.44
N ALA A 210 -9.35 -2.51 16.64
CA ALA A 210 -8.72 -1.45 15.86
C ALA A 210 -7.42 -1.92 15.16
N GLY A 211 -6.84 -3.05 15.60
CA GLY A 211 -5.61 -3.59 15.03
C GLY A 211 -4.48 -2.56 15.11
N PRO A 212 -3.73 -2.32 14.02
CA PRO A 212 -2.64 -1.34 14.02
C PRO A 212 -3.12 0.13 13.91
N TYR A 213 -4.43 0.38 13.91
CA TYR A 213 -5.00 1.71 13.81
C TYR A 213 -5.42 2.25 15.18
N GLN A 214 -5.47 3.58 15.30
CA GLN A 214 -5.95 4.24 16.52
C GLN A 214 -7.46 4.13 16.74
N HIS A 215 -8.24 3.92 15.67
CA HIS A 215 -9.71 3.89 15.73
C HIS A 215 -10.30 2.73 14.89
N PRO A 216 -11.32 2.00 15.39
CA PRO A 216 -11.94 0.87 14.68
C PRO A 216 -12.42 1.18 13.25
N ASN A 217 -12.98 2.38 13.05
CA ASN A 217 -13.47 2.79 11.72
C ASN A 217 -12.34 2.88 10.67
N SER A 218 -11.12 3.23 11.06
CA SER A 218 -9.99 3.34 10.11
C SER A 218 -9.61 1.96 9.58
N LEU A 219 -9.53 0.97 10.48
CA LEU A 219 -9.32 -0.43 10.11
C LEU A 219 -10.46 -0.92 9.20
N ALA A 220 -11.71 -0.63 9.57
CA ALA A 220 -12.88 -1.10 8.83
C ALA A 220 -12.93 -0.55 7.38
N ILE A 221 -12.61 0.73 7.17
CA ILE A 221 -12.54 1.33 5.83
C ILE A 221 -11.45 0.67 4.98
N TYR A 222 -10.28 0.42 5.58
CA TYR A 222 -9.19 -0.27 4.90
C TYR A 222 -9.59 -1.70 4.51
N GLN A 223 -10.21 -2.45 5.44
CA GLN A 223 -10.70 -3.81 5.21
C GLN A 223 -11.81 -3.85 4.15
N ALA A 224 -12.75 -2.90 4.14
CA ALA A 224 -13.81 -2.85 3.14
C ALA A 224 -13.25 -2.75 1.70
N ARG A 225 -12.19 -1.95 1.49
CA ARG A 225 -11.49 -1.86 0.19
C ARG A 225 -10.81 -3.17 -0.18
N ALA A 226 -10.12 -3.79 0.78
CA ALA A 226 -9.46 -5.08 0.57
C ALA A 226 -10.47 -6.21 0.28
N LEU A 227 -11.63 -6.21 0.96
CA LEU A 227 -12.73 -7.16 0.73
C LEU A 227 -13.34 -6.98 -0.64
N ALA A 228 -13.63 -5.75 -1.07
CA ALA A 228 -14.15 -5.50 -2.41
C ALA A 228 -13.17 -6.02 -3.49
N PHE A 229 -11.87 -5.75 -3.31
CA PHE A 229 -10.84 -6.27 -4.20
C PHE A 229 -10.76 -7.80 -4.17
N ALA A 230 -10.74 -8.41 -2.98
CA ALA A 230 -10.67 -9.87 -2.81
C ALA A 230 -11.89 -10.57 -3.41
N ALA A 231 -13.09 -10.02 -3.20
CA ALA A 231 -14.34 -10.54 -3.73
C ALA A 231 -14.37 -10.49 -5.25
N ALA A 232 -13.91 -9.38 -5.86
CA ALA A 232 -13.81 -9.26 -7.31
C ALA A 232 -12.86 -10.31 -7.88
N TRP A 233 -11.68 -10.47 -7.27
CA TRP A 233 -10.73 -11.49 -7.69
C TRP A 233 -11.28 -12.92 -7.50
N TRP A 234 -11.91 -13.19 -6.37
CA TRP A 234 -12.55 -14.47 -6.06
C TRP A 234 -13.67 -14.82 -7.05
N ALA A 235 -14.46 -13.82 -7.48
CA ALA A 235 -15.52 -14.01 -8.46
C ALA A 235 -14.96 -14.36 -9.84
N LEU A 236 -13.94 -13.61 -10.29
CA LEU A 236 -13.36 -13.70 -11.64
C LEU A 236 -12.40 -14.88 -11.83
N ASP A 237 -11.71 -15.34 -10.80
CA ASP A 237 -10.73 -16.43 -10.89
C ASP A 237 -11.13 -17.63 -10.03
N GLY A 238 -11.73 -18.64 -10.67
CA GLY A 238 -12.17 -19.87 -10.02
C GLY A 238 -11.05 -20.65 -9.32
N ARG A 239 -9.81 -20.57 -9.82
CA ARG A 239 -8.64 -21.20 -9.18
C ARG A 239 -8.23 -20.44 -7.93
N ALA A 240 -8.42 -19.12 -7.93
CA ALA A 240 -8.08 -18.30 -6.78
C ALA A 240 -8.97 -18.51 -5.57
N ARG A 241 -10.20 -18.99 -5.79
CA ARG A 241 -11.20 -19.20 -4.73
C ARG A 241 -10.68 -20.01 -3.55
N ARG A 242 -10.01 -21.14 -3.81
CA ARG A 242 -9.55 -22.05 -2.74
C ARG A 242 -8.60 -21.37 -1.75
N TRP A 243 -7.70 -20.52 -2.23
CA TRP A 243 -6.73 -19.83 -1.37
C TRP A 243 -7.19 -18.42 -0.94
N LEU A 244 -8.08 -17.76 -1.68
CA LEU A 244 -8.66 -16.48 -1.29
C LEU A 244 -9.76 -16.60 -0.23
N THR A 245 -10.51 -17.71 -0.19
CA THR A 245 -11.57 -17.92 0.81
C THR A 245 -11.08 -17.68 2.26
N PRO A 246 -9.99 -18.30 2.75
CA PRO A 246 -9.54 -18.04 4.12
C PRO A 246 -9.14 -16.57 4.34
N VAL A 247 -8.53 -15.91 3.34
CA VAL A 247 -8.17 -14.49 3.39
C VAL A 247 -9.43 -13.61 3.54
N VAL A 248 -10.45 -13.85 2.72
CA VAL A 248 -11.73 -13.11 2.77
C VAL A 248 -12.43 -13.34 4.11
N VAL A 249 -12.43 -14.57 4.63
CA VAL A 249 -13.05 -14.90 5.93
C VAL A 249 -12.37 -14.14 7.05
N VAL A 250 -11.03 -14.14 7.13
CA VAL A 250 -10.29 -13.42 8.17
C VAL A 250 -10.57 -11.91 8.12
N ILE A 251 -10.49 -11.30 6.92
CA ILE A 251 -10.74 -9.86 6.77
C ILE A 251 -12.23 -9.55 7.07
N GLY A 252 -13.16 -10.42 6.65
CA GLY A 252 -14.59 -10.26 6.88
C GLY A 252 -14.97 -10.33 8.36
N LEU A 253 -14.47 -11.33 9.08
CA LEU A 253 -14.67 -11.47 10.53
C LEU A 253 -14.12 -10.25 11.28
N ALA A 254 -12.91 -9.81 10.93
CA ALA A 254 -12.33 -8.62 11.51
C ALA A 254 -13.17 -7.36 11.21
N THR A 255 -13.67 -7.21 9.99
CA THR A 255 -14.56 -6.09 9.62
C THR A 255 -15.83 -6.07 10.47
N VAL A 256 -16.47 -7.22 10.68
CA VAL A 256 -17.63 -7.32 11.57
C VAL A 256 -17.25 -6.95 13.02
N ALA A 257 -16.11 -7.42 13.51
CA ALA A 257 -15.62 -7.13 14.86
C ALA A 257 -15.24 -5.64 15.08
N THR A 258 -15.10 -4.83 14.02
CA THR A 258 -14.98 -3.37 14.17
C THR A 258 -16.30 -2.69 14.52
N PHE A 259 -17.45 -3.37 14.33
CA PHE A 259 -18.81 -2.82 14.45
C PHE A 259 -19.06 -1.55 13.60
N SER A 260 -18.26 -1.31 12.56
CA SER A 260 -18.43 -0.14 11.69
C SER A 260 -19.56 -0.39 10.68
N ARG A 261 -20.75 0.15 10.97
CA ARG A 261 -21.95 0.00 10.10
C ARG A 261 -21.67 0.43 8.66
N GLY A 262 -20.96 1.55 8.48
CA GLY A 262 -20.62 2.08 7.16
C GLY A 262 -19.72 1.13 6.35
N ALA A 263 -18.69 0.56 6.99
CA ALA A 263 -17.80 -0.39 6.32
C ALA A 263 -18.51 -1.71 5.97
N ILE A 264 -19.34 -2.23 6.87
CA ILE A 264 -20.12 -3.45 6.65
C ILE A 264 -21.10 -3.25 5.47
N MET A 265 -21.84 -2.14 5.46
CA MET A 265 -22.74 -1.79 4.36
C MET A 265 -21.98 -1.61 3.04
N ALA A 266 -20.87 -0.88 3.03
CA ALA A 266 -20.07 -0.67 1.84
C ALA A 266 -19.51 -1.98 1.27
N ALA A 267 -18.99 -2.86 2.13
CA ALA A 267 -18.50 -4.18 1.74
C ALA A 267 -19.63 -5.06 1.19
N GLY A 268 -20.81 -5.02 1.81
CA GLY A 268 -22.00 -5.74 1.34
C GLY A 268 -22.47 -5.28 -0.04
N VAL A 269 -22.60 -3.96 -0.24
CA VAL A 269 -22.98 -3.36 -1.54
C VAL A 269 -21.94 -3.70 -2.60
N ALA A 270 -20.64 -3.56 -2.31
CA ALA A 270 -19.58 -3.91 -3.24
C ALA A 270 -19.64 -5.40 -3.62
N GLY A 271 -19.83 -6.29 -2.64
CA GLY A 271 -19.98 -7.73 -2.86
C GLY A 271 -21.16 -8.07 -3.76
N LEU A 272 -22.33 -7.45 -3.52
CA LEU A 272 -23.52 -7.64 -4.35
C LEU A 272 -23.30 -7.17 -5.80
N LEU A 273 -22.70 -5.98 -5.99
CA LEU A 273 -22.39 -5.46 -7.32
C LEU A 273 -21.42 -6.38 -8.07
N ILE A 274 -20.42 -6.92 -7.38
CA ILE A 274 -19.46 -7.88 -7.96
C ILE A 274 -20.17 -9.16 -8.37
N LEU A 275 -21.03 -9.73 -7.51
CA LEU A 275 -21.77 -10.95 -7.82
C LEU A 275 -22.75 -10.74 -8.98
N TRP A 276 -23.41 -9.58 -9.04
CA TRP A 276 -24.31 -9.21 -10.14
C TRP A 276 -23.60 -9.16 -11.50
N HIS A 277 -22.36 -8.64 -11.53
CA HIS A 277 -21.57 -8.52 -12.76
C HIS A 277 -20.65 -9.72 -13.02
N ALA A 278 -20.64 -10.72 -12.13
CA ALA A 278 -19.81 -11.90 -12.31
C ALA A 278 -20.36 -12.73 -13.49
N PRO A 279 -19.49 -13.20 -14.40
CA PRO A 279 -19.94 -14.04 -15.51
C PRO A 279 -20.63 -15.31 -14.99
N PRO A 280 -21.70 -15.78 -15.66
CA PRO A 280 -22.37 -17.03 -15.30
C PRO A 280 -21.35 -18.17 -15.34
N ARG A 281 -21.42 -19.04 -14.33
CA ARG A 281 -20.48 -20.14 -14.13
C ARG A 281 -20.82 -21.35 -14.96
#